data_AF-A0A8X6QFT5-F1
#
_entry.id   AF-A0A8X6QFT5-F1
#
_cell.length_a   1.000
_cell.length_b   1.000
_cell.length_c   1.000
_cell.angle_alpha   90.00
_cell.angle_beta   90.00
_cell.angle_gamma   90.00
#
_symmetry.space_group_name_H-M   'P 1'
#
loop_
_entity.id
_entity.type
_entity.pdbx_description
1 polymer ?
#
loop_
_entity_poly.entity_id
_entity_poly.type
_entity_poly.pdbx_seq_one_letter_code
_entity_poly.pdbx_strand_id
1 'polypeptide(L)'
;MNYEDDIKKRRQENREILQSLGILNLGQEHHVNKKSVTRKTQIKNSEKKILRQSLKTNLVPSRRSSRLLGKEPQTFLEEDFIPETIPAKPVTEKIKRENVFGAIPGVAVGTEFATRIEASHAGIHRPTVAGIHGNPALGCYSLALSGGYEDDVDLGDKFVYTGEGGRDLKGTKTNPKNLRTAPQSKDQILERGNLALSKNVENNLPVRVLRGYKLKSKFAPLEGYRYDGLYNVVRFYLTQGLSGFKVYKFQLERIQDQEPSPWADDFVMKENSDNADYLPEEINKS
;
A
#
# COMPACT_ATOMS: atom_id res chain seq x y z
N MET A 1 28.63 -10.14 -30.53
CA MET A 1 28.25 -8.91 -29.79
C MET A 1 28.52 -9.19 -28.31
N ASN A 2 29.40 -8.41 -27.68
CA ASN A 2 29.89 -8.66 -26.33
C ASN A 2 28.84 -8.18 -25.30
N TYR A 3 28.47 -9.05 -24.36
CA TYR A 3 27.44 -8.79 -23.34
C TYR A 3 27.70 -7.51 -22.54
N GLU A 4 28.97 -7.18 -22.31
CA GLU A 4 29.36 -5.96 -21.59
C GLU A 4 29.07 -4.67 -22.37
N ASP A 5 29.18 -4.71 -23.69
CA ASP A 5 28.91 -3.54 -24.55
C ASP A 5 27.41 -3.24 -24.60
N ASP A 6 26.59 -4.30 -24.59
CA ASP A 6 25.13 -4.21 -24.50
C ASP A 6 24.68 -3.61 -23.16
N ILE A 7 25.31 -3.98 -22.06
CA ILE A 7 25.03 -3.42 -20.73
C ILE A 7 25.41 -1.93 -20.68
N LYS A 8 26.57 -1.56 -21.23
CA LYS A 8 27.01 -0.16 -21.29
C LYS A 8 26.07 0.69 -22.13
N LYS A 9 25.64 0.19 -23.28
CA LYS A 9 24.68 0.86 -24.15
C LYS A 9 23.34 1.11 -23.44
N ARG A 10 22.79 0.10 -22.76
CA ARG A 10 21.51 0.22 -22.03
C ARG A 10 21.59 1.15 -20.82
N ARG A 11 22.73 1.19 -20.12
CA ARG A 11 22.97 2.16 -19.03
C ARG A 11 23.02 3.59 -19.54
N GLN A 12 23.63 3.79 -20.71
CA GLN A 12 23.70 5.09 -21.36
C GLN A 12 22.32 5.57 -21.81
N GLU A 13 21.54 4.70 -22.46
CA GLU A 13 20.16 5.00 -22.89
C GLU A 13 19.26 5.35 -21.69
N ASN A 14 19.31 4.58 -20.59
CA ASN A 14 18.55 4.89 -19.37
C ASN A 14 18.98 6.23 -18.75
N ARG A 15 20.29 6.55 -18.79
CA ARG A 15 20.80 7.83 -18.29
C ARG A 15 20.30 9.00 -19.14
N GLU A 16 20.26 8.87 -20.45
CA GLU A 16 19.76 9.90 -21.38
C GLU A 16 18.26 10.13 -21.22
N ILE A 17 17.47 9.06 -20.99
CA ILE A 17 16.05 9.17 -20.66
C ILE A 17 15.84 9.89 -19.33
N LEU A 18 16.65 9.58 -18.31
CA LEU A 18 16.58 10.29 -17.03
C LEU A 18 17.02 11.76 -17.15
N GLN A 19 17.94 12.07 -18.08
CA GLN A 19 18.37 13.44 -18.36
C GLN A 19 17.29 14.25 -19.07
N SER A 20 16.64 13.68 -20.09
CA SER A 20 15.55 14.34 -20.82
C SER A 20 14.34 14.60 -19.93
N LEU A 21 14.18 13.81 -18.86
CA LEU A 21 13.17 14.00 -17.83
C LEU A 21 13.60 14.95 -16.69
N GLY A 22 14.84 15.47 -16.71
CA GLY A 22 15.35 16.42 -15.71
C GLY A 22 15.73 15.82 -14.35
N ILE A 23 15.99 14.50 -14.27
CA ILE A 23 16.10 13.74 -13.01
C ILE A 23 17.56 13.54 -12.55
N LEU A 24 18.56 13.92 -13.36
CA LEU A 24 19.97 13.52 -13.15
C LEU A 24 20.73 14.19 -11.98
N ASN A 25 20.10 15.05 -11.18
CA ASN A 25 20.76 15.77 -10.09
C ASN A 25 20.39 15.30 -8.66
N LEU A 26 19.76 14.14 -8.50
CA LEU A 26 19.53 13.53 -7.18
C LEU A 26 20.66 12.56 -6.82
N GLY A 27 21.82 13.11 -6.44
CA GLY A 27 22.99 12.30 -6.11
C GLY A 27 24.24 13.04 -5.63
N GLN A 28 24.15 14.29 -5.19
CA GLN A 28 25.25 14.84 -4.38
C GLN A 28 25.26 14.09 -3.03
N GLU A 29 26.38 13.43 -2.74
CA GLU A 29 26.54 12.63 -1.52
C GLU A 29 26.38 13.51 -0.27
N HIS A 30 25.28 13.31 0.45
CA HIS A 30 25.20 13.77 1.83
C HIS A 30 25.93 12.76 2.73
N HIS A 31 27.16 13.10 3.13
CA HIS A 31 27.87 12.41 4.21
C HIS A 31 27.10 12.57 5.53
N VAL A 32 26.32 11.56 5.91
CA VAL A 32 25.69 11.50 7.24
C VAL A 32 26.70 10.92 8.23
N ASN A 33 27.20 11.79 9.11
CA ASN A 33 28.14 11.44 10.17
C ASN A 33 27.40 10.66 11.28
N LYS A 34 27.55 9.33 11.33
CA LYS A 34 26.91 8.49 12.36
C LYS A 34 27.62 8.68 13.72
N LYS A 35 27.08 9.54 14.58
CA LYS A 35 27.39 9.49 16.02
C LYS A 35 26.66 8.31 16.66
N SER A 36 27.42 7.37 17.21
CA SER A 36 26.90 6.26 18.01
C SER A 36 26.39 6.77 19.36
N VAL A 37 25.07 6.68 19.58
CA VAL A 37 24.47 6.92 20.90
C VAL A 37 24.11 5.58 21.52
N THR A 38 24.94 5.13 22.47
CA THR A 38 24.67 3.95 23.30
C THR A 38 23.66 4.33 24.39
N ARG A 39 22.36 4.07 24.16
CA ARG A 39 21.37 4.14 25.25
C ARG A 39 21.50 2.89 26.13
N LYS A 40 22.07 3.05 27.33
CA LYS A 40 21.97 2.06 28.42
C LYS A 40 20.57 2.16 29.04
N THR A 41 19.69 1.22 28.74
CA THR A 41 18.43 1.07 29.46
C THR A 41 18.66 0.20 30.70
N GLN A 42 18.88 0.81 31.86
CA GLN A 42 18.75 0.11 33.14
C GLN A 42 17.27 0.03 33.51
N ILE A 43 16.60 -1.04 33.11
CA ILE A 43 15.30 -1.40 33.68
C ILE A 43 15.56 -2.56 34.65
N LYS A 44 15.36 -2.30 35.94
CA LYS A 44 15.54 -3.30 37.01
C LYS A 44 14.55 -4.45 36.79
N ASN A 45 15.05 -5.68 36.84
CA ASN A 45 14.28 -6.91 36.61
C ASN A 45 13.10 -7.13 37.58
N SER A 46 13.01 -6.36 38.67
CA SER A 46 11.93 -6.42 39.66
C SER A 46 10.60 -5.85 39.14
N GLU A 47 10.62 -4.78 38.33
CA GLU A 47 9.39 -4.13 37.84
C GLU A 47 8.68 -4.93 36.75
N LYS A 48 9.44 -5.66 35.91
CA LYS A 48 8.87 -6.59 34.92
C LYS A 48 8.13 -7.77 35.56
N LYS A 49 8.47 -8.15 36.80
CA LYS A 49 7.84 -9.27 37.51
C LYS A 49 6.47 -8.88 38.09
N ILE A 50 6.35 -7.66 38.61
CA ILE A 50 5.09 -7.11 39.15
C ILE A 50 4.08 -6.85 38.03
N LEU A 51 4.52 -6.26 36.90
CA LEU A 51 3.63 -6.02 35.75
C LEU A 51 3.10 -7.32 35.12
N ARG A 52 3.91 -8.39 35.10
CA ARG A 52 3.49 -9.72 34.63
C ARG A 52 2.55 -10.45 35.58
N GLN A 53 2.53 -10.11 36.87
CA GLN A 53 1.69 -10.77 37.86
C GLN A 53 0.28 -10.16 37.90
N SER A 54 0.17 -8.84 37.67
CA SER A 54 -1.10 -8.13 37.54
C SER A 54 -1.91 -8.52 36.28
N LEU A 55 -1.24 -8.83 35.17
CA LEU A 55 -1.91 -9.14 33.88
C LEU A 55 -2.38 -10.60 33.74
N LYS A 56 -2.19 -11.46 34.76
CA LYS A 56 -2.56 -12.88 34.68
C LYS A 56 -3.99 -13.18 35.14
N THR A 57 -4.70 -12.23 35.72
CA THR A 57 -6.01 -12.52 36.34
C THR A 57 -7.21 -12.39 35.41
N ASN A 58 -7.06 -11.96 34.15
CA ASN A 58 -8.21 -11.78 33.23
C ASN A 58 -7.98 -12.27 31.78
N LEU A 59 -7.09 -13.25 31.56
CA LEU A 59 -6.90 -13.84 30.22
C LEU A 59 -7.64 -15.17 30.10
N VAL A 60 -8.76 -15.16 29.36
CA VAL A 60 -9.42 -16.36 28.88
C VAL A 60 -8.43 -17.18 28.03
N PRO A 61 -8.18 -18.47 28.35
CA PRO A 61 -7.23 -19.28 27.60
C PRO A 61 -7.65 -19.45 26.14
N SER A 62 -6.72 -19.17 25.22
CA SER A 62 -6.85 -19.59 23.83
C SER A 62 -7.02 -21.12 23.78
N ARG A 63 -8.00 -21.59 22.99
CA ARG A 63 -8.52 -22.97 22.87
C ARG A 63 -7.50 -24.08 22.54
N ARG A 64 -6.20 -23.84 22.60
CA ARG A 64 -5.17 -24.73 22.04
C ARG A 64 -4.06 -25.20 22.99
N SER A 65 -4.11 -24.95 24.30
CA SER A 65 -2.96 -25.31 25.15
C SER A 65 -3.22 -26.06 26.47
N SER A 66 -4.40 -26.59 26.75
CA SER A 66 -4.62 -27.39 27.98
C SER A 66 -4.53 -28.91 27.79
N ARG A 67 -4.62 -29.45 26.55
CA ARG A 67 -4.56 -30.90 26.32
C ARG A 67 -3.16 -31.52 26.34
N LEU A 68 -2.10 -30.72 26.35
CA LEU A 68 -0.72 -31.23 26.26
C LEU A 68 0.00 -31.41 27.60
N LEU A 69 -0.60 -30.97 28.72
CA LEU A 69 -0.13 -31.34 30.04
C LEU A 69 -1.26 -32.12 30.70
N GLY A 70 -1.09 -33.43 30.86
CA GLY A 70 -2.08 -34.37 31.40
C GLY A 70 -2.51 -34.08 32.83
N LYS A 71 -3.19 -32.95 33.03
CA LYS A 71 -3.94 -32.62 34.24
C LYS A 71 -5.35 -33.14 34.06
N GLU A 72 -5.82 -33.89 35.04
CA GLU A 72 -7.23 -34.27 35.19
C GLU A 72 -8.11 -33.01 35.09
N PRO A 73 -9.25 -33.08 34.38
CA PRO A 73 -10.20 -31.99 34.33
C PRO A 73 -10.72 -31.70 35.74
N GLN A 74 -10.61 -30.45 36.18
CA GLN A 74 -11.25 -30.03 37.43
C GLN A 74 -12.77 -30.09 37.24
N THR A 75 -13.46 -30.75 38.18
CA THR A 75 -14.92 -30.75 38.27
C THR A 75 -15.37 -29.37 38.75
N PHE A 76 -15.99 -28.59 37.87
CA PHE A 76 -16.62 -27.33 38.22
C PHE A 76 -18.00 -27.62 38.82
N LEU A 77 -18.27 -27.10 40.03
CA LEU A 77 -19.61 -27.09 40.61
C LEU A 77 -20.45 -26.04 39.87
N GLU A 78 -21.67 -26.41 39.45
CA GLU A 78 -22.54 -25.64 38.55
C GLU A 78 -23.08 -24.33 39.15
N GLU A 79 -22.85 -24.05 40.43
CA GLU A 79 -23.55 -22.99 41.17
C GLU A 79 -22.97 -21.57 41.00
N ASP A 80 -21.77 -21.41 40.42
CA ASP A 80 -21.10 -20.10 40.30
C ASP A 80 -21.16 -19.47 38.89
N PHE A 81 -21.82 -20.10 37.91
CA PHE A 81 -21.91 -19.58 36.54
C PHE A 81 -23.29 -18.98 36.25
N ILE A 82 -23.45 -17.69 36.55
CA ILE A 82 -24.56 -16.90 35.99
C ILE A 82 -24.10 -16.47 34.58
N PRO A 83 -24.68 -17.00 33.49
CA PRO A 83 -24.32 -16.54 32.17
C PRO A 83 -24.87 -15.13 31.99
N GLU A 84 -24.02 -14.11 32.14
CA GLU A 84 -24.28 -12.83 31.49
C GLU A 84 -24.49 -13.13 30.01
N THR A 85 -25.71 -12.89 29.52
CA THR A 85 -26.05 -13.04 28.11
C THR A 85 -25.21 -12.03 27.33
N ILE A 86 -24.03 -12.45 26.88
CA ILE A 86 -23.21 -11.66 25.96
C ILE A 86 -24.09 -11.48 24.71
N PRO A 87 -24.49 -10.24 24.35
CA PRO A 87 -25.30 -10.03 23.17
C PRO A 87 -24.56 -10.64 21.98
N ALA A 88 -25.23 -11.52 21.25
CA ALA A 88 -24.68 -12.09 20.04
C ALA A 88 -24.19 -10.95 19.15
N LYS A 89 -22.94 -11.03 18.66
CA LYS A 89 -22.43 -10.06 17.71
C LYS A 89 -23.47 -9.96 16.57
N PRO A 90 -23.93 -8.76 16.22
CA PRO A 90 -24.95 -8.61 15.19
C PRO A 90 -24.44 -9.30 13.93
N VAL A 91 -25.24 -10.26 13.43
CA VAL A 91 -24.98 -10.94 12.17
C VAL A 91 -25.16 -9.89 11.09
N THR A 92 -24.06 -9.28 10.66
CA THR A 92 -24.08 -8.35 9.54
C THR A 92 -24.34 -9.17 8.30
N GLU A 93 -25.54 -9.06 7.73
CA GLU A 93 -25.83 -9.65 6.43
C GLU A 93 -24.80 -9.13 5.42
N LYS A 94 -24.17 -10.06 4.69
CA LYS A 94 -23.25 -9.70 3.62
C LYS A 94 -24.05 -9.09 2.48
N ILE A 95 -24.14 -7.77 2.45
CA ILE A 95 -24.74 -7.03 1.33
C ILE A 95 -24.02 -7.43 0.04
N LYS A 96 -24.73 -8.12 -0.86
CA LYS A 96 -24.20 -8.52 -2.16
C LYS A 96 -24.19 -7.29 -3.07
N ARG A 97 -23.07 -6.57 -3.08
CA ARG A 97 -22.88 -5.42 -3.96
C ARG A 97 -22.41 -5.87 -5.34
N GLU A 98 -22.82 -5.20 -6.40
CA GLU A 98 -22.32 -5.47 -7.76
C GLU A 98 -20.97 -4.81 -8.03
N ASN A 99 -20.15 -5.43 -8.87
CA ASN A 99 -18.88 -4.83 -9.26
C ASN A 99 -19.14 -3.72 -10.28
N VAL A 100 -18.80 -2.48 -9.93
CA VAL A 100 -19.04 -1.30 -10.76
C VAL A 100 -17.72 -0.60 -11.09
N PHE A 101 -17.65 -0.01 -12.27
CA PHE A 101 -16.61 0.96 -12.66
C PHE A 101 -16.98 2.36 -12.16
N GLY A 102 -15.99 3.23 -11.99
CA GLY A 102 -16.21 4.62 -11.57
C GLY A 102 -16.35 4.79 -10.06
N ALA A 103 -16.88 5.95 -9.64
CA ALA A 103 -17.01 6.32 -8.23
C ALA A 103 -18.08 5.47 -7.51
N ILE A 104 -17.93 5.33 -6.19
CA ILE A 104 -18.95 4.68 -5.35
C ILE A 104 -19.85 5.78 -4.75
N PRO A 105 -21.18 5.71 -4.93
CA PRO A 105 -22.10 6.67 -4.33
C PRO A 105 -21.90 6.78 -2.81
N GLY A 106 -21.80 8.01 -2.32
CA GLY A 106 -21.63 8.30 -0.89
C GLY A 106 -20.20 8.16 -0.35
N VAL A 107 -19.20 7.96 -1.21
CA VAL A 107 -17.78 7.93 -0.80
C VAL A 107 -16.97 8.92 -1.63
N ALA A 108 -16.67 10.08 -1.04
CA ALA A 108 -15.93 11.15 -1.68
C ALA A 108 -14.42 10.86 -1.77
N VAL A 109 -13.74 11.48 -2.74
CA VAL A 109 -12.28 11.53 -2.77
C VAL A 109 -11.74 12.11 -1.46
N GLY A 110 -10.64 11.54 -0.97
CA GLY A 110 -10.06 11.89 0.32
C GLY A 110 -10.59 11.06 1.49
N THR A 111 -11.65 10.25 1.30
CA THR A 111 -12.15 9.37 2.36
C THR A 111 -11.06 8.41 2.84
N GLU A 112 -10.81 8.41 4.15
CA GLU A 112 -9.83 7.56 4.81
C GLU A 112 -10.47 6.32 5.44
N PHE A 113 -9.71 5.24 5.49
CA PHE A 113 -10.07 3.96 6.06
C PHE A 113 -8.91 3.45 6.92
N ALA A 114 -9.19 3.02 8.15
CA ALA A 114 -8.16 2.47 9.01
C ALA A 114 -7.62 1.14 8.45
N THR A 115 -8.47 0.39 7.74
CA THR A 115 -8.11 -0.95 7.23
C THR A 115 -8.61 -1.23 5.82
N ARG A 116 -7.97 -2.22 5.16
CA ARG A 116 -8.45 -2.79 3.88
C ARG A 116 -9.84 -3.43 3.99
N ILE A 117 -10.26 -3.80 5.19
CA ILE A 117 -11.60 -4.36 5.42
C ILE A 117 -12.65 -3.25 5.35
N GLU A 118 -12.38 -2.09 5.94
CA GLU A 118 -13.26 -0.92 5.84
C GLU A 118 -13.38 -0.42 4.40
N ALA A 119 -12.26 -0.29 3.67
CA ALA A 119 -12.30 0.06 2.25
C ALA A 119 -13.08 -0.95 1.39
N SER A 120 -13.08 -2.23 1.79
CA SER A 120 -13.89 -3.29 1.17
C SER A 120 -15.38 -3.14 1.52
N HIS A 121 -15.69 -2.87 2.79
CA HIS A 121 -17.04 -2.60 3.26
C HIS A 121 -17.62 -1.30 2.71
N ALA A 122 -16.81 -0.33 2.33
CA ALA A 122 -17.24 0.88 1.62
C ALA A 122 -17.44 0.63 0.11
N GLY A 123 -16.98 -0.51 -0.42
CA GLY A 123 -17.07 -0.83 -1.85
C GLY A 123 -15.97 -0.22 -2.72
N ILE A 124 -15.09 0.61 -2.15
CA ILE A 124 -13.97 1.25 -2.86
C ILE A 124 -13.02 0.20 -3.42
N HIS A 125 -12.54 -0.72 -2.56
CA HIS A 125 -11.63 -1.79 -2.96
C HIS A 125 -11.94 -3.10 -2.23
N ARG A 126 -12.62 -4.03 -2.91
CA ARG A 126 -13.18 -5.23 -2.27
C ARG A 126 -12.15 -6.24 -1.76
N PRO A 127 -11.05 -6.54 -2.48
CA PRO A 127 -10.05 -7.46 -1.97
C PRO A 127 -9.43 -6.89 -0.69
N THR A 128 -9.34 -7.71 0.35
CA THR A 128 -8.70 -7.29 1.62
C THR A 128 -7.19 -7.47 1.62
N VAL A 129 -6.65 -8.17 0.61
CA VAL A 129 -5.23 -8.47 0.45
C VAL A 129 -4.73 -8.05 -0.93
N ALA A 130 -5.33 -8.59 -2.01
CA ALA A 130 -4.86 -8.36 -3.38
C ALA A 130 -4.82 -6.88 -3.75
N GLY A 131 -3.78 -6.47 -4.47
CA GLY A 131 -3.62 -5.09 -4.94
C GLY A 131 -4.65 -4.73 -6.01
N ILE A 132 -5.05 -5.68 -6.85
CA ILE A 132 -5.98 -5.45 -7.97
C ILE A 132 -7.34 -6.06 -7.68
N HIS A 133 -8.41 -5.35 -8.01
CA HIS A 133 -9.77 -5.83 -8.03
C HIS A 133 -10.32 -5.73 -9.45
N GLY A 134 -10.42 -6.86 -10.16
CA GLY A 134 -10.85 -6.86 -11.55
C GLY A 134 -11.36 -8.21 -12.02
N ASN A 135 -11.99 -8.17 -13.18
CA ASN A 135 -12.39 -9.33 -13.95
C ASN A 135 -11.59 -9.32 -15.28
N PRO A 136 -10.84 -10.38 -15.62
CA PRO A 136 -10.03 -10.42 -16.84
C PRO A 136 -10.81 -10.23 -18.16
N ALA A 137 -12.11 -10.50 -18.15
CA ALA A 137 -12.97 -10.30 -19.32
C ALA A 137 -13.53 -8.87 -19.42
N LEU A 138 -13.67 -8.16 -18.30
CA LEU A 138 -14.36 -6.86 -18.25
C LEU A 138 -13.39 -5.70 -18.02
N GLY A 139 -12.50 -5.83 -17.04
CA GLY A 139 -11.62 -4.76 -16.57
C GLY A 139 -11.35 -4.79 -15.07
N CYS A 140 -10.41 -3.96 -14.66
CA CYS A 140 -10.09 -3.58 -13.29
C CYS A 140 -11.05 -2.48 -12.81
N TYR A 141 -11.68 -2.71 -11.65
CA TYR A 141 -12.58 -1.76 -11.01
C TYR A 141 -11.84 -0.84 -10.04
N SER A 142 -10.85 -1.38 -9.32
CA SER A 142 -10.09 -0.66 -8.29
C SER A 142 -8.72 -1.28 -8.05
N LEU A 143 -7.76 -0.47 -7.63
CA LEU A 143 -6.44 -0.93 -7.20
C LEU A 143 -6.00 -0.28 -5.88
N ALA A 144 -5.10 -0.95 -5.18
CA ALA A 144 -4.50 -0.49 -3.94
C ALA A 144 -2.98 -0.30 -4.10
N LEU A 145 -2.52 0.94 -4.03
CA LEU A 145 -1.11 1.33 -4.07
C LEU A 145 -0.57 1.41 -2.64
N SER A 146 0.11 0.36 -2.17
CA SER A 146 0.44 0.19 -0.74
C SER A 146 1.90 -0.25 -0.46
N GLY A 147 2.83 0.02 -1.39
CA GLY A 147 4.26 -0.26 -1.20
C GLY A 147 4.63 -1.74 -1.25
N GLY A 148 3.85 -2.54 -1.98
CA GLY A 148 4.05 -3.99 -2.08
C GLY A 148 5.07 -4.41 -3.13
N TYR A 149 5.49 -3.51 -4.03
CA TYR A 149 6.42 -3.75 -5.12
C TYR A 149 7.46 -2.63 -5.13
N GLU A 150 8.75 -2.97 -5.25
CA GLU A 150 9.82 -1.97 -5.32
C GLU A 150 9.82 -1.16 -6.63
N ASP A 151 9.13 -1.67 -7.66
CA ASP A 151 9.06 -1.12 -9.01
C ASP A 151 8.02 0.00 -9.19
N ASP A 152 7.19 0.25 -8.16
CA ASP A 152 6.14 1.27 -8.16
C ASP A 152 6.73 2.69 -8.09
N VAL A 153 6.22 3.61 -8.90
CA VAL A 153 6.61 5.03 -8.90
C VAL A 153 5.37 5.88 -8.78
N ASP A 154 5.27 6.73 -7.75
CA ASP A 154 4.09 7.55 -7.46
C ASP A 154 4.41 9.05 -7.55
N LEU A 155 3.78 9.72 -8.52
CA LEU A 155 3.84 11.17 -8.75
C LEU A 155 2.48 11.84 -8.45
N GLY A 156 1.60 11.19 -7.69
CA GLY A 156 0.31 11.74 -7.29
C GLY A 156 -0.73 11.60 -8.41
N ASP A 157 -0.82 12.58 -9.30
CA ASP A 157 -1.77 12.53 -10.42
C ASP A 157 -1.34 11.54 -11.49
N LYS A 158 -0.07 11.14 -11.49
CA LYS A 158 0.47 10.11 -12.38
C LYS A 158 1.23 9.09 -11.56
N PHE A 159 1.12 7.81 -11.89
CA PHE A 159 1.97 6.80 -11.28
C PHE A 159 2.15 5.60 -12.20
N VAL A 160 3.20 4.83 -11.93
CA VAL A 160 3.47 3.55 -12.57
C VAL A 160 3.26 2.45 -11.55
N TYR A 161 2.31 1.58 -11.84
CA TYR A 161 1.92 0.45 -11.00
C TYR A 161 2.49 -0.85 -11.53
N THR A 162 3.04 -1.67 -10.65
CA THR A 162 3.56 -3.00 -10.99
C THR A 162 2.46 -4.04 -10.91
N GLY A 163 2.35 -4.86 -11.95
CA GLY A 163 1.38 -5.96 -12.04
C GLY A 163 1.51 -6.95 -10.89
N GLU A 164 0.50 -7.82 -10.74
CA GLU A 164 0.52 -8.90 -9.75
C GLU A 164 1.26 -10.14 -10.24
N GLY A 165 1.71 -10.96 -9.29
CA GLY A 165 2.35 -12.25 -9.57
C GLY A 165 3.87 -12.15 -9.71
N GLY A 166 4.47 -13.20 -10.27
CA GLY A 166 5.93 -13.33 -10.33
C GLY A 166 6.59 -13.63 -8.98
N ARG A 167 5.82 -14.11 -8.00
CA ARG A 167 6.25 -14.37 -6.61
C ARG A 167 5.98 -15.81 -6.22
N ASP A 168 6.91 -16.43 -5.51
CA ASP A 168 6.66 -17.69 -4.81
C ASP A 168 6.14 -17.40 -3.40
N LEU A 169 4.84 -17.65 -3.21
CA LEU A 169 4.14 -17.43 -1.95
C LEU A 169 4.08 -18.69 -1.09
N LYS A 170 4.63 -19.82 -1.57
CA LYS A 170 4.72 -21.05 -0.78
C LYS A 170 5.61 -20.77 0.44
N GLY A 171 5.15 -21.22 1.61
CA GLY A 171 5.97 -21.15 2.82
C GLY A 171 7.30 -21.88 2.61
N THR A 172 8.40 -21.29 3.05
CA THR A 172 9.71 -21.94 3.06
C THR A 172 9.82 -22.87 4.27
N LYS A 173 10.79 -23.79 4.29
CA LYS A 173 11.09 -24.61 5.49
C LYS A 173 11.36 -23.75 6.74
N THR A 174 11.90 -22.54 6.55
CA THR A 174 12.19 -21.57 7.62
C THR A 174 10.97 -20.71 8.00
N ASN A 175 10.00 -20.54 7.11
CA ASN A 175 8.75 -19.84 7.38
C ASN A 175 7.57 -20.55 6.69
N PRO A 176 7.00 -21.59 7.32
CA PRO A 176 6.06 -22.51 6.67
C PRO A 176 4.67 -21.90 6.39
N LYS A 177 4.40 -20.66 6.84
CA LYS A 177 3.15 -19.98 6.54
C LYS A 177 3.19 -19.44 5.11
N ASN A 178 2.12 -19.67 4.35
CA ASN A 178 1.92 -19.01 3.07
C ASN A 178 2.10 -17.50 3.24
N LEU A 179 3.06 -16.96 2.52
CA LEU A 179 3.37 -15.54 2.55
C LEU A 179 2.27 -14.80 1.81
N ARG A 180 1.86 -13.64 2.34
CA ARG A 180 0.96 -12.73 1.60
C ARG A 180 1.73 -11.92 0.54
N THR A 181 3.03 -11.77 0.74
CA THR A 181 3.96 -11.03 -0.10
C THR A 181 5.33 -11.70 -0.04
N ALA A 182 6.01 -11.77 -1.18
CA ALA A 182 7.40 -12.23 -1.29
C ALA A 182 8.11 -11.36 -2.33
N PRO A 183 9.45 -11.32 -2.34
CA PRO A 183 10.20 -10.75 -3.46
C PRO A 183 9.84 -11.43 -4.78
N GLN A 184 10.07 -10.76 -5.90
CA GLN A 184 9.92 -11.36 -7.21
C GLN A 184 10.91 -12.53 -7.36
N SER A 185 10.42 -13.64 -7.94
CA SER A 185 11.18 -14.89 -8.12
C SER A 185 11.00 -15.51 -9.51
N LYS A 186 10.13 -14.92 -10.35
CA LYS A 186 9.90 -15.34 -11.74
C LYS A 186 9.21 -14.22 -12.52
N ASP A 187 9.24 -14.35 -13.85
CA ASP A 187 8.54 -13.43 -14.75
C ASP A 187 7.03 -13.40 -14.46
N GLN A 188 6.45 -12.22 -14.53
CA GLN A 188 5.01 -12.01 -14.49
C GLN A 188 4.36 -12.45 -15.80
N ILE A 189 3.07 -12.79 -15.71
CA ILE A 189 2.25 -13.25 -16.82
C ILE A 189 1.07 -12.29 -16.97
N LEU A 190 0.62 -12.04 -18.20
CA LEU A 190 -0.56 -11.21 -18.49
C LEU A 190 -1.85 -12.02 -18.24
N GLU A 191 -2.14 -12.27 -16.98
CA GLU A 191 -3.33 -12.99 -16.53
C GLU A 191 -3.99 -12.28 -15.35
N ARG A 192 -5.19 -12.73 -14.96
CA ARG A 192 -5.88 -12.28 -13.74
C ARG A 192 -5.95 -10.74 -13.66
N GLY A 193 -5.43 -10.13 -12.60
CA GLY A 193 -5.44 -8.68 -12.43
C GLY A 193 -4.65 -7.92 -13.51
N ASN A 194 -3.58 -8.51 -14.05
CA ASN A 194 -2.79 -7.87 -15.10
C ASN A 194 -3.58 -7.79 -16.41
N LEU A 195 -4.28 -8.88 -16.76
CA LEU A 195 -5.17 -8.92 -17.91
C LEU A 195 -6.40 -8.01 -17.70
N ALA A 196 -6.91 -7.91 -16.48
CA ALA A 196 -7.98 -6.98 -16.15
C ALA A 196 -7.54 -5.52 -16.37
N LEU A 197 -6.34 -5.13 -15.93
CA LEU A 197 -5.81 -3.78 -16.15
C LEU A 197 -5.54 -3.49 -17.63
N SER A 198 -5.10 -4.47 -18.43
CA SER A 198 -4.92 -4.24 -19.88
C SER A 198 -6.26 -3.95 -20.57
N LYS A 199 -7.37 -4.57 -20.12
CA LYS A 199 -8.72 -4.24 -20.60
C LYS A 199 -9.15 -2.81 -20.30
N ASN A 200 -8.68 -2.19 -19.21
CA ASN A 200 -8.94 -0.76 -18.96
C ASN A 200 -8.27 0.14 -19.99
N VAL A 201 -7.12 -0.26 -20.53
CA VAL A 201 -6.46 0.47 -21.62
C VAL A 201 -7.29 0.36 -22.89
N GLU A 202 -7.71 -0.85 -23.25
CA GLU A 202 -8.49 -1.12 -24.46
C GLU A 202 -9.85 -0.40 -24.45
N ASN A 203 -10.52 -0.38 -23.31
CA ASN A 203 -11.90 0.10 -23.17
C ASN A 203 -12.00 1.49 -22.52
N ASN A 204 -10.87 2.14 -22.22
CA ASN A 204 -10.79 3.42 -21.51
C ASN A 204 -11.66 3.47 -20.22
N LEU A 205 -11.52 2.43 -19.37
CA LEU A 205 -12.35 2.26 -18.18
C LEU A 205 -11.68 2.86 -16.94
N PRO A 206 -12.42 3.61 -16.11
CA PRO A 206 -11.87 4.25 -14.91
C PRO A 206 -11.55 3.23 -13.81
N VAL A 207 -10.45 3.45 -13.10
CA VAL A 207 -9.98 2.65 -11.96
C VAL A 207 -10.00 3.50 -10.70
N ARG A 208 -10.67 3.04 -9.64
CA ARG A 208 -10.55 3.66 -8.31
C ARG A 208 -9.19 3.36 -7.70
N VAL A 209 -8.52 4.38 -7.17
CA VAL A 209 -7.19 4.23 -6.55
C VAL A 209 -7.28 4.41 -5.04
N LEU A 210 -6.81 3.41 -4.31
CA LEU A 210 -6.65 3.44 -2.86
C LEU A 210 -5.16 3.50 -2.50
N ARG A 211 -4.67 4.62 -1.95
CA ARG A 211 -3.29 4.71 -1.44
C ARG A 211 -3.23 4.23 0.01
N GLY A 212 -2.18 3.52 0.38
CA GLY A 212 -1.97 3.03 1.74
C GLY A 212 -0.69 3.57 2.37
N TYR A 213 -0.70 3.75 3.69
CA TYR A 213 0.39 4.36 4.47
C TYR A 213 1.78 3.69 4.35
N LYS A 214 1.82 2.43 3.92
CA LYS A 214 3.08 1.70 3.70
C LYS A 214 3.77 2.05 2.39
N LEU A 215 3.09 2.79 1.51
CA LEU A 215 3.68 3.28 0.28
C LEU A 215 4.73 4.33 0.62
N LYS A 216 5.96 4.14 0.10
CA LYS A 216 7.05 5.11 0.26
C LYS A 216 6.89 6.25 -0.73
N SER A 217 5.86 7.07 -0.52
CA SER A 217 5.48 8.18 -1.39
C SER A 217 5.03 9.36 -0.54
N LYS A 218 5.35 10.59 -0.98
CA LYS A 218 4.85 11.81 -0.34
C LYS A 218 3.33 11.97 -0.44
N PHE A 219 2.70 11.26 -1.38
CA PHE A 219 1.25 11.29 -1.61
C PHE A 219 0.52 10.22 -0.78
N ALA A 220 1.24 9.31 -0.12
CA ALA A 220 0.64 8.32 0.75
C ALA A 220 0.04 8.98 2.00
N PRO A 221 -1.09 8.48 2.53
CA PRO A 221 -1.59 8.97 3.81
C PRO A 221 -0.63 8.58 4.94
N LEU A 222 -0.61 9.37 6.02
CA LEU A 222 0.22 9.10 7.21
C LEU A 222 -0.15 7.78 7.87
N GLU A 223 -1.45 7.46 7.90
CA GLU A 223 -2.01 6.24 8.47
C GLU A 223 -3.10 5.66 7.58
N GLY A 224 -3.39 4.37 7.74
CA GLY A 224 -4.50 3.72 7.04
C GLY A 224 -4.42 3.76 5.51
N TYR A 225 -5.57 3.97 4.89
CA TYR A 225 -5.78 3.97 3.45
C TYR A 225 -6.66 5.13 3.04
N ARG A 226 -6.44 5.73 1.88
CA ARG A 226 -7.24 6.85 1.38
C ARG A 226 -7.67 6.61 -0.06
N TYR A 227 -8.94 6.91 -0.35
CA TYR A 227 -9.47 6.89 -1.71
C TYR A 227 -9.08 8.18 -2.43
N ASP A 228 -8.25 8.09 -3.46
CA ASP A 228 -7.69 9.28 -4.15
C ASP A 228 -8.36 9.57 -5.51
N GLY A 229 -9.49 8.92 -5.76
CA GLY A 229 -10.31 9.14 -6.95
C GLY A 229 -10.06 8.15 -8.08
N LEU A 230 -10.48 8.58 -9.27
CA LEU A 230 -10.50 7.81 -10.50
C LEU A 230 -9.29 8.12 -11.37
N TYR A 231 -8.71 7.06 -11.95
CA TYR A 231 -7.57 7.12 -12.84
C TYR A 231 -7.86 6.31 -14.11
N ASN A 232 -7.34 6.77 -15.24
CA ASN A 232 -7.28 6.01 -16.47
C ASN A 232 -5.98 5.25 -16.56
N VAL A 233 -6.02 4.01 -17.08
CA VAL A 233 -4.81 3.27 -17.44
C VAL A 233 -4.42 3.69 -18.86
N VAL A 234 -3.37 4.50 -18.98
CA VAL A 234 -2.95 5.10 -20.25
C VAL A 234 -2.28 4.06 -21.15
N ARG A 235 -1.43 3.23 -20.57
CA ARG A 235 -0.71 2.16 -21.28
C ARG A 235 -0.16 1.13 -20.32
N PHE A 236 0.22 -0.01 -20.87
CA PHE A 236 0.97 -1.03 -20.16
C PHE A 236 2.11 -1.59 -21.01
N TYR A 237 3.16 -2.10 -20.36
CA TYR A 237 4.29 -2.71 -21.04
C TYR A 237 4.98 -3.74 -20.15
N LEU A 238 5.63 -4.73 -20.75
CA LEU A 238 6.46 -5.71 -20.06
C LEU A 238 7.91 -5.20 -20.05
N THR A 239 8.52 -5.12 -18.87
CA THR A 239 9.92 -4.69 -18.72
C THR A 239 10.65 -5.53 -17.67
N GLN A 240 11.98 -5.46 -17.64
CA GLN A 240 12.75 -6.07 -16.57
C GLN A 240 12.63 -5.20 -15.30
N GLY A 241 12.08 -5.77 -14.23
CA GLY A 241 11.97 -5.12 -12.91
C GLY A 241 13.31 -5.08 -12.18
N LEU A 242 13.34 -4.38 -11.05
CA LEU A 242 14.56 -4.18 -10.24
C LEU A 242 15.20 -5.49 -9.75
N SER A 243 14.39 -6.54 -9.58
CA SER A 243 14.81 -7.89 -9.19
C SER A 243 15.39 -8.73 -10.33
N GLY A 244 15.39 -8.22 -11.57
CA GLY A 244 15.88 -8.91 -12.75
C GLY A 244 14.84 -9.78 -13.47
N PHE A 245 13.63 -9.92 -12.95
CA PHE A 245 12.51 -10.63 -13.60
C PHE A 245 11.63 -9.69 -14.40
N LYS A 246 10.94 -10.22 -15.43
CA LYS A 246 9.98 -9.42 -16.19
C LYS A 246 8.75 -9.10 -15.35
N VAL A 247 8.34 -7.83 -15.35
CA VAL A 247 7.15 -7.32 -14.66
C VAL A 247 6.31 -6.49 -15.64
N TYR A 248 5.00 -6.58 -15.51
CA TYR A 248 4.09 -5.67 -16.21
C TYR A 248 4.04 -4.35 -15.47
N LYS A 249 4.24 -3.24 -16.17
CA LYS A 249 4.06 -1.89 -15.65
C LYS A 249 2.85 -1.25 -16.31
N PHE A 250 2.02 -0.59 -15.51
CA PHE A 250 0.82 0.12 -15.93
C PHE A 250 0.98 1.59 -15.59
N GLN A 251 0.90 2.47 -16.58
CA GLN A 251 0.89 3.91 -16.34
C GLN A 251 -0.55 4.37 -16.11
N LEU A 252 -0.79 5.00 -14.97
CA LEU A 252 -2.09 5.55 -14.61
C LEU A 252 -2.02 7.07 -14.49
N GLU A 253 -3.07 7.73 -14.96
CA GLU A 253 -3.23 9.18 -14.89
C GLU A 253 -4.61 9.53 -14.34
N ARG A 254 -4.63 10.49 -13.41
CA ARG A 254 -5.84 10.92 -12.71
C ARG A 254 -6.80 11.56 -13.71
N ILE A 255 -8.07 11.16 -13.65
CA ILE A 255 -9.12 11.75 -14.48
C ILE A 255 -9.37 13.19 -14.00
N GLN A 256 -9.54 14.12 -14.95
CA GLN A 256 -9.91 15.51 -14.66
C GLN A 256 -11.38 15.60 -14.21
N ASP A 257 -11.82 16.77 -13.75
CA ASP A 257 -13.23 17.04 -13.42
C ASP A 257 -13.86 16.13 -12.34
N GLN A 258 -13.05 15.68 -11.38
CA GLN A 258 -13.49 15.08 -10.11
C GLN A 258 -13.04 15.96 -8.95
N GLU A 259 -13.37 15.61 -7.71
CA GLU A 259 -12.92 16.37 -6.54
C GLU A 259 -11.39 16.56 -6.54
N PRO A 260 -10.87 17.67 -5.97
CA PRO A 260 -9.44 17.94 -5.96
C PRO A 260 -8.67 16.81 -5.29
N SER A 261 -7.41 16.65 -5.68
CA SER A 261 -6.54 15.66 -5.04
C SER A 261 -6.28 16.07 -3.58
N PRO A 262 -6.13 15.12 -2.64
CA PRO A 262 -5.87 15.44 -1.23
C PRO A 262 -4.57 16.22 -0.96
N TRP A 263 -3.70 16.34 -1.95
CA TRP A 263 -2.45 17.09 -1.90
C TRP A 263 -2.50 18.39 -2.72
N ALA A 264 -3.68 18.82 -3.20
CA ALA A 264 -3.82 20.05 -3.98
C ALA A 264 -3.38 21.30 -3.18
N ASP A 265 -3.68 21.33 -1.89
CA ASP A 265 -3.35 22.47 -1.02
C ASP A 265 -1.84 22.64 -0.80
N ASP A 266 -1.08 21.54 -0.83
CA ASP A 266 0.39 21.58 -0.72
C ASP A 266 1.04 22.31 -1.90
N PHE A 267 0.39 22.33 -3.07
CA PHE A 267 0.86 23.08 -4.24
C PHE A 267 0.50 24.56 -4.15
N VAL A 268 -0.70 24.90 -3.68
CA VAL A 268 -1.14 26.29 -3.50
C VAL A 268 -0.28 27.02 -2.46
N MET A 269 0.08 26.36 -1.36
CA MET A 269 0.95 26.95 -0.34
C MET A 269 2.38 27.17 -0.83
N LYS A 270 2.86 26.32 -1.76
CA LYS A 270 4.20 26.42 -2.32
C LYS A 270 4.32 27.52 -3.39
N GLU A 271 3.30 27.66 -4.23
CA GLU A 271 3.22 28.81 -5.16
C GLU A 271 3.11 30.14 -4.41
N ASN A 272 2.41 30.18 -3.27
CA ASN A 272 2.33 31.38 -2.45
C ASN A 272 3.66 31.69 -1.72
N SER A 273 4.44 30.69 -1.32
CA SER A 273 5.77 30.93 -0.74
C SER A 273 6.79 31.37 -1.77
N ASP A 274 6.75 30.79 -2.97
CA ASP A 274 7.68 31.12 -4.06
C ASP A 274 7.37 32.51 -4.68
N ASN A 275 6.13 33.01 -4.56
CA ASN A 275 5.73 34.36 -4.97
C ASN A 275 5.90 35.42 -3.88
N ALA A 276 6.11 35.05 -2.61
CA ALA A 276 6.28 36.01 -1.51
C ALA A 276 7.67 36.69 -1.50
N ASP A 277 8.62 36.17 -2.28
CA ASP A 277 9.99 36.70 -2.39
C ASP A 277 10.15 37.83 -3.44
N TYR A 278 9.06 38.24 -4.11
CA TYR A 278 9.06 39.38 -5.04
C TYR A 278 8.23 40.54 -4.49
N LEU A 279 8.77 41.26 -3.51
CA LEU A 279 8.34 42.62 -3.19
C LEU A 279 9.04 43.58 -4.17
N PRO A 280 8.34 44.31 -5.05
CA PRO A 280 8.96 45.39 -5.80
C PRO A 280 9.40 46.47 -4.81
N GLU A 281 10.69 46.80 -4.80
CA GLU A 281 11.20 47.95 -4.07
C GLU A 281 10.44 49.20 -4.55
N GLU A 282 9.66 49.80 -3.65
CA GLU A 282 9.02 51.09 -3.87
C GLU A 282 10.10 52.13 -4.21
N ILE A 283 10.06 52.60 -5.46
CA ILE A 283 10.84 53.77 -5.89
C ILE A 283 10.23 55.00 -5.23
N ASN A 284 10.65 55.26 -3.99
CA ASN A 284 10.56 56.58 -3.39
C ASN A 284 11.84 57.33 -3.72
N LYS A 285 11.77 58.26 -4.68
CA LYS A 285 12.63 59.45 -4.72
C LYS A 285 11.95 60.57 -5.50
N SER A 286 11.46 61.51 -4.71
CA SER A 286 11.35 62.96 -4.95
C SER A 286 12.45 63.55 -5.83
#